data_AF-A0A946MTX1-F1
#
_entry.id   AF-A0A946MTX1-F1
#
_cell.length_a   1.000
_cell.length_b   1.000
_cell.length_c   1.000
_cell.angle_alpha   90.00
_cell.angle_beta   90.00
_cell.angle_gamma   90.00
#
_symmetry.space_group_name_H-M   'P 1'
#
loop_
_entity.id
_entity.type
_entity.pdbx_description
1 polymer ?
#
loop_
_entity_poly.entity_id
_entity_poly.type
_entity_poly.pdbx_seq_one_letter_code
_entity_poly.pdbx_strand_id
1 'polypeptide(L)'
;MSDVPPPASSKSAIDWGAVTHAVAGLSAVILGALMYFKPWARDLFSILMVVAAIAAIYFSWKHSAWVPGHWFAMLPVVGVMLGYLGWEWGFSLAYVTLWLAFVHFIIRGLQSLRAT
;
A
#
# COMPACT_ATOMS: atom_id res chain seq x y z
N MET A 1 11.58 -49.39 -14.44
CA MET A 1 11.33 -48.14 -15.20
C MET A 1 10.90 -47.10 -14.20
N SER A 2 11.72 -46.08 -13.96
CA SER A 2 11.43 -45.02 -12.99
C SER A 2 10.65 -43.92 -13.70
N ASP A 3 9.39 -43.75 -13.32
CA ASP A 3 8.56 -42.65 -13.80
C ASP A 3 9.06 -41.34 -13.18
N VAL A 4 9.84 -40.58 -13.94
CA VAL A 4 10.21 -39.21 -13.59
C VAL A 4 9.02 -38.31 -13.92
N PRO A 5 8.38 -37.63 -12.94
CA PRO A 5 7.32 -36.68 -13.24
C PRO A 5 7.91 -35.53 -14.07
N PRO A 6 7.22 -35.02 -15.10
CA PRO A 6 7.72 -33.91 -15.89
C PRO A 6 7.91 -32.68 -15.00
N PRO A 7 8.93 -31.83 -15.27
CA PRO A 7 9.11 -30.59 -14.53
C PRO A 7 7.85 -29.74 -14.67
N ALA A 8 7.24 -29.39 -13.54
CA ALA A 8 6.12 -28.48 -13.51
C ALA A 8 6.55 -27.16 -14.16
N SER A 9 6.00 -26.87 -15.34
CA SER A 9 6.18 -25.58 -15.98
C SER A 9 5.57 -24.51 -15.08
N SER A 10 6.41 -23.76 -14.38
CA SER A 10 5.99 -22.56 -13.66
C SER A 10 5.59 -21.52 -14.71
N LYS A 11 4.35 -21.61 -15.19
CA LYS A 11 3.71 -20.47 -15.84
C LYS A 11 3.68 -19.37 -14.80
N SER A 12 4.56 -18.39 -14.99
CA SER A 12 4.50 -17.08 -14.34
C SER A 12 3.13 -16.47 -14.68
N ALA A 13 2.13 -16.80 -13.87
CA ALA A 13 0.84 -16.17 -13.94
C ALA A 13 1.00 -14.77 -13.36
N ILE A 14 0.63 -13.75 -14.14
CA ILE A 14 0.65 -12.36 -13.68
C ILE A 14 -0.21 -12.26 -12.43
N ASP A 15 0.40 -11.86 -11.31
CA ASP A 15 -0.33 -11.54 -10.09
C ASP A 15 -1.02 -10.19 -10.25
N TRP A 16 -2.25 -10.23 -10.77
CA TRP A 16 -3.11 -9.07 -10.92
C TRP A 16 -3.39 -8.34 -9.60
N GLY A 17 -3.31 -9.02 -8.46
CA GLY A 17 -3.42 -8.42 -7.14
C GLY A 17 -2.22 -7.51 -6.83
N ALA A 18 -1.01 -8.01 -7.08
CA ALA A 18 0.21 -7.21 -6.93
C ALA A 18 0.25 -6.01 -7.89
N VAL A 19 -0.18 -6.19 -9.14
CA VAL A 19 -0.24 -5.10 -10.13
C VAL A 19 -1.21 -4.01 -9.69
N THR A 20 -2.44 -4.37 -9.32
CA THR A 20 -3.45 -3.39 -8.87
C THR A 20 -3.02 -2.66 -7.60
N HIS A 21 -2.38 -3.36 -6.66
CA HIS A 21 -1.82 -2.74 -5.46
C HIS A 21 -0.69 -1.74 -5.78
N ALA A 22 0.23 -2.11 -6.68
CA ALA A 22 1.32 -1.24 -7.11
C ALA A 22 0.80 0.02 -7.83
N VAL A 23 -0.19 -0.13 -8.72
CA VAL A 23 -0.82 0.99 -9.42
C VAL A 23 -1.53 1.90 -8.42
N ALA A 24 -2.31 1.36 -7.48
CA ALA A 24 -3.00 2.14 -6.46
C ALA A 24 -2.00 2.91 -5.56
N GLY A 25 -0.91 2.25 -5.14
CA GLY A 25 0.15 2.87 -4.35
C GLY A 25 0.84 4.01 -5.10
N LEU A 26 1.21 3.80 -6.37
CA LEU A 26 1.84 4.83 -7.19
C LEU A 26 0.89 6.01 -7.45
N SER A 27 -0.38 5.75 -7.76
CA SER A 27 -1.40 6.78 -7.90
C SER A 27 -1.57 7.60 -6.62
N ALA A 28 -1.55 6.95 -5.45
CA ALA A 28 -1.62 7.64 -4.17
C ALA A 28 -0.40 8.54 -3.91
N VAL A 29 0.81 8.10 -4.29
CA VAL A 29 2.03 8.92 -4.17
C VAL A 29 1.99 10.14 -5.10
N ILE A 30 1.51 9.96 -6.34
CA ILE A 30 1.35 11.05 -7.31
C ILE A 30 0.29 12.05 -6.82
N LEU A 31 -0.86 11.57 -6.36
CA LEU A 31 -1.93 12.42 -5.82
C LEU A 31 -1.49 13.15 -4.54
N GLY A 32 -0.72 12.48 -3.68
CA GLY A 32 -0.14 13.09 -2.49
C GLY A 32 0.90 14.17 -2.83
N ALA A 33 1.65 14.05 -3.93
CA ALA A 33 2.48 15.16 -4.42
C ALA A 33 1.61 16.29 -4.98
N LEU A 34 0.57 15.93 -5.74
CA LEU A 34 -0.32 16.88 -6.41
C LEU A 34 -1.17 17.70 -5.42
N MET A 35 -1.40 17.19 -4.20
CA MET A 35 -2.18 17.88 -3.16
C MET A 35 -1.57 19.24 -2.77
N TYR A 36 -0.25 19.42 -2.93
CA TYR A 36 0.43 20.69 -2.65
C TYR A 36 0.16 21.76 -3.72
N PHE A 37 -0.33 21.37 -4.90
CA PHE A 37 -0.58 22.27 -6.02
C PHE A 37 -2.07 22.41 -6.36
N LYS A 38 -2.89 21.42 -6.02
CA LYS A 38 -4.31 21.36 -6.38
C LYS A 38 -5.18 20.89 -5.19
N PRO A 39 -6.17 21.68 -4.75
CA PRO A 39 -7.04 21.31 -3.63
C PRO A 39 -7.82 20.01 -3.85
N TRP A 40 -8.29 19.76 -5.07
CA TRP A 40 -9.05 18.55 -5.40
C TRP A 40 -8.22 17.26 -5.23
N ALA A 41 -6.91 17.34 -5.39
CA ALA A 41 -6.03 16.18 -5.22
C ALA A 41 -5.92 15.75 -3.76
N ARG A 42 -6.12 16.69 -2.82
CA ARG A 42 -6.18 16.40 -1.38
C ARG A 42 -7.36 15.50 -1.03
N ASP A 43 -8.53 15.76 -1.59
CA ASP A 43 -9.73 14.97 -1.32
C ASP A 43 -9.60 13.56 -1.92
N LEU A 44 -9.10 13.46 -3.15
CA LEU A 44 -8.80 12.17 -3.79
C LEU A 44 -7.74 11.37 -3.05
N PHE A 45 -6.65 12.02 -2.59
CA PHE A 45 -5.64 11.39 -1.74
C PHE A 45 -6.27 10.85 -0.45
N SER A 46 -7.11 11.65 0.21
CA SER A 46 -7.77 11.27 1.46
C SER A 46 -8.69 10.05 1.28
N ILE A 47 -9.47 10.03 0.20
CA ILE A 47 -10.30 8.87 -0.16
C ILE A 47 -9.45 7.62 -0.34
N LEU A 48 -8.33 7.73 -1.08
CA LEU A 48 -7.41 6.60 -1.29
C LEU A 48 -6.81 6.10 0.03
N MET A 49 -6.46 6.98 0.96
CA MET A 49 -5.95 6.58 2.27
C MET A 49 -7.00 5.80 3.07
N VAL A 50 -8.26 6.24 3.05
CA VAL A 50 -9.35 5.53 3.72
C VAL A 50 -9.59 4.16 3.08
N VAL A 51 -9.62 4.08 1.75
CA VAL A 51 -9.77 2.81 1.02
C VAL A 51 -8.61 1.85 1.35
N ALA A 52 -7.37 2.36 1.37
CA ALA A 52 -6.19 1.58 1.75
C ALA A 52 -6.29 1.08 3.20
N ALA A 53 -6.82 1.89 4.12
CA ALA A 53 -7.06 1.50 5.50
C ALA A 53 -8.05 0.34 5.62
N ILE A 54 -9.20 0.46 4.92
CA ILE A 54 -10.25 -0.56 4.92
C ILE A 54 -9.70 -1.86 4.33
N ALA A 55 -8.96 -1.78 3.22
CA ALA A 55 -8.30 -2.92 2.63
C ALA A 55 -7.32 -3.58 3.60
N ALA A 56 -6.49 -2.78 4.30
CA ALA A 56 -5.55 -3.29 5.30
C ALA A 56 -6.27 -3.97 6.48
N ILE A 57 -7.36 -3.40 6.98
CA ILE A 57 -8.18 -4.02 8.04
C ILE A 57 -8.77 -5.35 7.54
N TYR A 58 -9.33 -5.36 6.33
CA TYR A 58 -9.90 -6.56 5.72
C TYR A 58 -8.85 -7.68 5.56
N PHE A 59 -7.66 -7.36 5.03
CA PHE A 59 -6.57 -8.34 4.91
C PHE A 59 -6.06 -8.81 6.28
N SER A 60 -5.94 -7.90 7.25
CA SER A 60 -5.52 -8.24 8.62
C SER A 60 -6.49 -9.24 9.27
N TRP A 61 -7.80 -8.99 9.13
CA TRP A 61 -8.83 -9.86 9.67
C TRP A 61 -8.85 -11.22 8.97
N LYS A 62 -8.78 -11.23 7.63
CA LYS A 62 -8.81 -12.47 6.83
C LYS A 62 -7.63 -13.38 7.08
N HIS A 63 -6.45 -12.82 7.33
CA HIS A 63 -5.22 -13.58 7.52
C HIS A 63 -4.83 -13.78 9.00
N SER A 64 -5.68 -13.35 9.96
CA SER A 64 -5.40 -13.39 11.42
C SER A 64 -4.01 -12.85 11.77
N ALA A 65 -3.53 -11.90 10.98
CA ALA A 65 -2.16 -11.41 10.98
C ALA A 65 -2.18 -9.96 11.44
N TRP A 66 -2.48 -9.75 12.72
CA TRP A 66 -2.30 -8.45 13.39
C TRP A 66 -0.80 -8.25 13.66
N VAL A 67 -0.03 -8.15 12.59
CA VAL A 67 1.44 -7.99 12.61
C VAL A 67 1.78 -6.50 12.74
N PRO A 68 2.88 -6.12 13.41
CA PRO A 68 3.34 -4.72 13.52
C PRO A 68 3.38 -3.92 12.21
N GLY A 69 3.50 -4.57 11.05
CA GLY A 69 3.45 -3.92 9.74
C GLY A 69 2.10 -3.29 9.35
N HIS A 70 0.97 -3.76 9.89
CA HIS A 70 -0.35 -3.17 9.60
C HIS A 70 -0.56 -1.80 10.25
N TRP A 71 0.11 -1.52 11.38
CA TRP A 71 0.11 -0.20 12.00
C TRP A 71 0.66 0.88 11.07
N PHE A 72 1.71 0.57 10.32
CA PHE A 72 2.30 1.52 9.37
C PHE A 72 1.32 1.93 8.26
N ALA A 73 0.40 1.04 7.86
CA ALA A 73 -0.63 1.35 6.87
C ALA A 73 -1.78 2.22 7.42
N MET A 74 -1.93 2.29 8.76
CA MET A 74 -2.93 3.14 9.41
C MET A 74 -2.43 4.57 9.68
N LEU A 75 -1.11 4.79 9.72
CA LEU A 75 -0.52 6.11 9.96
C LEU A 75 -0.95 7.18 8.95
N PRO A 76 -1.08 6.90 7.64
CA PRO A 76 -1.57 7.88 6.68
C PRO A 76 -2.99 8.36 6.98
N VAL A 77 -3.84 7.47 7.50
CA VAL A 77 -5.23 7.77 7.85
C VAL A 77 -5.30 8.70 9.05
N VAL A 78 -4.45 8.47 10.05
CA VAL A 78 -4.32 9.38 11.20
C VAL A 78 -3.89 10.76 10.73
N GLY A 79 -2.91 10.84 9.83
CA GLY A 79 -2.50 12.12 9.23
C GLY A 79 -3.65 12.83 8.51
N VAL A 80 -4.44 12.11 7.71
CA VAL A 80 -5.62 12.67 7.02
C VAL A 80 -6.66 13.19 8.03
N MET A 81 -6.94 12.43 9.09
CA MET A 81 -7.87 12.84 10.14
C MET A 81 -7.41 14.13 10.84
N LEU A 82 -6.12 14.22 11.20
CA LEU A 82 -5.53 15.44 11.76
C LEU A 82 -5.65 16.62 10.78
N GLY A 83 -5.43 16.36 9.50
CA GLY A 83 -5.62 17.33 8.41
C GLY A 83 -7.03 17.93 8.38
N TYR A 84 -8.07 17.09 8.50
CA TYR A 84 -9.46 17.56 8.52
C TYR A 84 -9.88 18.18 9.86
N LEU A 85 -9.23 17.84 10.97
CA LEU A 85 -9.46 18.47 12.29
C LEU A 85 -8.88 19.89 12.41
N GLY A 86 -8.23 20.40 11.35
CA GLY A 86 -7.69 21.76 11.29
C GLY A 86 -6.18 21.84 11.50
N TRP A 87 -5.49 20.72 11.66
CA TRP A 87 -4.02 20.67 11.69
C TRP A 87 -3.50 20.47 10.27
N GLU A 88 -3.19 21.57 9.57
CA GLU A 88 -2.78 21.55 8.15
C GLU A 88 -1.57 20.64 7.87
N TRP A 89 -0.67 20.49 8.83
CA TRP A 89 0.48 19.59 8.74
C TRP A 89 0.10 18.09 8.74
N GLY A 90 -1.14 17.75 9.12
CA GLY A 90 -1.65 16.39 9.13
C GLY A 90 -1.62 15.73 7.75
N PHE A 91 -1.94 16.48 6.68
CA PHE A 91 -1.83 15.96 5.30
C PHE A 91 -0.38 15.68 4.91
N SER A 92 0.55 16.54 5.32
CA SER A 92 1.98 16.30 5.11
C SER A 92 2.46 15.07 5.89
N LEU A 93 1.99 14.86 7.12
CA LEU A 93 2.27 13.63 7.87
C LEU A 93 1.69 12.41 7.16
N ALA A 94 0.47 12.50 6.64
CA ALA A 94 -0.15 11.43 5.86
C ALA A 94 0.70 11.07 4.64
N TYR A 95 1.25 12.08 3.96
CA TYR A 95 2.08 11.89 2.79
C TYR A 95 3.44 11.27 3.11
N VAL A 96 4.11 11.73 4.18
CA VAL A 96 5.37 11.13 4.64
C VAL A 96 5.18 9.68 5.07
N THR A 97 4.10 9.39 5.79
CA THR A 97 3.79 8.02 6.24
C THR A 97 3.38 7.12 5.09
N LEU A 98 2.71 7.65 4.06
CA LEU A 98 2.48 6.92 2.80
C LEU A 98 3.80 6.55 2.13
N TRP A 99 4.77 7.47 2.06
CA TRP A 99 6.09 7.19 1.51
C TRP A 99 6.81 6.08 2.29
N LEU A 100 6.76 6.10 3.62
CA LEU A 100 7.34 5.05 4.46
C LEU A 100 6.69 3.68 4.18
N ALA A 101 5.35 3.64 4.09
CA ALA A 101 4.62 2.42 3.79
C ALA A 101 4.95 1.88 2.38
N PHE A 102 5.06 2.77 1.40
CA PHE A 102 5.41 2.43 0.02
C PHE A 102 6.85 1.89 -0.09
N VAL A 103 7.82 2.53 0.57
CA VAL A 103 9.21 2.04 0.61
C VAL A 103 9.30 0.70 1.34
N HIS A 104 8.62 0.54 2.46
CA HIS A 104 8.53 -0.74 3.17
C HIS A 104 7.98 -1.85 2.26
N PHE A 105 6.96 -1.55 1.45
CA PHE A 105 6.42 -2.48 0.46
C PHE A 105 7.44 -2.85 -0.63
N ILE A 106 8.16 -1.88 -1.20
CA ILE A 106 9.22 -2.15 -2.20
C ILE A 106 10.31 -3.06 -1.63
N ILE A 107 10.78 -2.78 -0.41
CA ILE A 107 11.81 -3.58 0.26
C ILE A 107 11.32 -5.03 0.45
N ARG A 108 10.08 -5.21 0.91
CA ARG A 108 9.45 -6.53 1.05
C ARG A 108 9.34 -7.26 -0.30
N GLY A 109 8.93 -6.56 -1.35
CA GLY A 109 8.86 -7.11 -2.70
C GLY A 109 10.23 -7.58 -3.22
N LEU A 110 11.26 -6.74 -3.06
CA LEU A 110 12.63 -7.09 -3.45
C LEU A 110 13.19 -8.26 -2.65
N GLN A 111 12.90 -8.34 -1.34
CA GLN A 111 13.28 -9.48 -0.50
C GLN A 111 12.63 -10.78 -1.00
N SER A 112 11.35 -10.74 -1.38
CA SER A 112 10.65 -11.89 -1.93
C SER A 112 11.26 -12.36 -3.27
N LEU A 113 11.63 -11.44 -4.15
CA LEU A 113 12.27 -11.76 -5.43
C LEU A 113 13.66 -12.38 -5.25
N ARG A 114 14.44 -11.91 -4.26
CA ARG A 114 15.77 -12.46 -3.94
C ARG A 114 15.73 -13.84 -3.30
N ALA A 115 14.58 -14.23 -2.72
CA ALA A 115 14.37 -15.54 -2.11
C ALA A 115 13.85 -16.60 -3.09
N THR A 116 13.60 -16.21 -4.34
CA THR A 116 13.16 -17.10 -5.45
C THR A 116 14.34 -17.38 -6.37
#